data_AF-A0A485BUT7-F1
#
_entry.id   AF-A0A485BUT7-F1
#
_cell.length_a   1.000
_cell.length_b   1.000
_cell.length_c   1.000
_cell.angle_alpha   90.00
_cell.angle_beta   90.00
_cell.angle_gamma   90.00
#
_symmetry.space_group_name_H-M   'P 1'
#
loop_
_entity.id
_entity.type
_entity.pdbx_description
1 polymer ?
#
loop_
_entity_poly.entity_id
_entity_poly.type
_entity_poly.pdbx_seq_one_letter_code
_entity_poly.pdbx_strand_id
1 'polypeptide(L)' 'MGSANVREINKAFNWHLPEDEARTVNGIILEALEEIPVPGTRVRIEQYDIDILDVQDNMIKQVKVKPVKPLRESAAE' A
#
# COMPACT_ATOMS: atom_id res chain seq x y z
N MET A 1 3.45 -3.47 -17.33
CA MET A 1 2.15 -2.96 -16.85
C MET A 1 1.90 -3.62 -15.51
N GLY A 2 2.18 -2.96 -14.40
CA GLY A 2 2.14 -3.61 -13.08
C GLY A 2 1.98 -2.66 -11.90
N SER A 3 1.88 -1.35 -12.15
CA SER A 3 1.55 -0.39 -11.11
C SER A 3 0.03 -0.30 -11.01
N ALA A 4 -0.56 -1.11 -10.13
CA ALA A 4 -1.97 -0.92 -9.76
C ALA A 4 -2.13 0.51 -9.21
N ASN A 5 -3.07 1.26 -9.80
CA ASN A 5 -3.36 2.61 -9.34
C ASN A 5 -4.04 2.53 -7.97
N VAL A 6 -3.66 3.41 -7.05
CA VAL A 6 -4.21 3.41 -5.69
C VAL A 6 -5.72 3.60 -5.70
N ARG A 7 -6.27 4.36 -6.66
CA ARG A 7 -7.71 4.53 -6.85
C ARG A 7 -8.41 3.22 -7.19
N GLU A 8 -7.80 2.36 -8.01
CA GLU A 8 -8.37 1.06 -8.36
C GLU A 8 -8.36 0.10 -7.17
N ILE A 9 -7.30 0.14 -6.37
CA ILE A 9 -7.17 -0.63 -5.12
C ILE A 9 -8.21 -0.17 -4.09
N ASN A 10 -8.34 1.14 -3.88
CA ASN A 10 -9.34 1.72 -2.99
C ASN A 10 -10.75 1.25 -3.39
N LYS A 11 -11.09 1.29 -4.69
CA LYS A 11 -12.38 0.79 -5.19
C LYS A 11 -12.55 -0.72 -5.02
N ALA A 12 -11.53 -1.52 -5.32
CA ALA A 12 -11.63 -2.98 -5.29
C ALA A 12 -11.77 -3.55 -3.87
N PHE A 13 -11.14 -2.91 -2.88
CA PHE A 13 -11.09 -3.40 -1.50
C PHE A 13 -11.86 -2.54 -0.50
N ASN A 14 -12.54 -1.48 -0.97
CA ASN A 14 -13.17 -0.46 -0.15
C ASN A 14 -12.19 0.11 0.89
N TRP A 15 -11.01 0.48 0.40
CA TRP A 15 -9.92 1.08 1.18
C TRP A 15 -9.84 2.59 0.96
N HIS A 16 -9.09 3.25 1.82
CA HIS A 16 -8.84 4.69 1.83
C HIS A 16 -7.34 4.95 1.92
N LEU A 17 -6.55 4.36 1.02
CA LEU A 17 -5.14 4.71 0.86
C LEU A 17 -5.01 6.11 0.24
N PRO A 18 -3.90 6.84 0.52
CA PRO A 18 -3.66 8.17 -0.06
C PRO A 18 -3.72 8.15 -1.60
N GLU A 19 -4.68 8.85 -2.20
CA GLU A 19 -4.99 8.78 -3.63
C GLU A 19 -4.76 10.10 -4.41
N ASP A 20 -3.81 10.92 -3.96
CA ASP A 20 -3.34 12.11 -4.67
C ASP A 20 -2.97 11.78 -6.14
N GLU A 21 -2.85 12.82 -6.98
CA GLU A 21 -2.68 12.67 -8.43
C GLU A 21 -1.75 11.53 -8.85
N ALA A 22 -2.33 10.54 -9.55
CA ALA A 22 -1.66 9.38 -10.16
C ALA A 22 -0.68 8.60 -9.26
N ARG A 23 -1.01 8.39 -7.98
CA ARG A 23 -0.20 7.54 -7.08
C ARG A 23 -0.38 6.04 -7.32
N THR A 24 0.71 5.30 -7.07
CA THR A 24 0.81 3.83 -7.11
C THR A 24 1.27 3.33 -5.75
N VAL A 25 0.95 2.10 -5.38
CA VAL A 25 1.40 1.52 -4.09
C VAL A 25 2.92 1.54 -3.97
N ASN A 26 3.64 1.25 -5.05
CA ASN A 26 5.10 1.32 -5.07
C ASN A 26 5.61 2.74 -4.78
N GLY A 27 4.99 3.75 -5.40
CA GLY A 27 5.34 5.15 -5.13
C GLY A 27 5.14 5.53 -3.66
N ILE A 28 3.97 5.24 -3.11
CA ILE A 28 3.66 5.56 -1.71
C ILE A 28 4.64 4.89 -0.74
N ILE A 29 4.97 3.61 -0.96
CA ILE A 29 5.90 2.89 -0.08
C ILE A 29 7.32 3.46 -0.19
N LEU A 30 7.80 3.77 -1.39
CA LEU A 30 9.13 4.36 -1.58
C LEU A 30 9.22 5.77 -0.99
N GLU A 31 8.16 6.58 -1.13
CA GLU A 31 8.08 7.90 -0.49
C GLU A 31 8.11 7.79 1.04
N ALA A 32 7.44 6.78 1.61
CA ALA A 32 7.40 6.59 3.06
C ALA A 32 8.69 6.04 3.66
N LEU A 33 9.49 5.31 2.88
CA LEU A 33 10.73 4.68 3.34
C LEU A 33 11.99 5.47 2.97
N GLU A 34 11.93 6.36 1.97
CA GLU A 34 13.06 7.13 1.44
C GLU A 34 14.23 6.26 0.90
N GLU A 35 14.04 4.95 0.81
CA GLU A 35 14.99 3.98 0.27
C GLU A 35 14.27 2.80 -0.40
N ILE A 36 15.01 2.00 -1.17
CA ILE A 36 14.47 0.77 -1.77
C ILE A 36 14.36 -0.28 -0.65
N PRO A 37 13.15 -0.78 -0.34
CA PRO A 37 12.96 -1.77 0.71
C PRO A 37 13.55 -3.12 0.35
N VAL A 38 13.86 -3.91 1.37
CA VAL A 38 14.14 -5.34 1.25
C VAL A 38 12.88 -6.17 1.55
N PRO A 39 12.75 -7.39 0.98
CA PRO A 39 11.70 -8.31 1.39
C PRO A 39 11.73 -8.56 2.90
N GLY A 40 10.55 -8.54 3.53
CA GLY A 40 10.39 -8.63 4.99
C GLY A 40 10.28 -7.28 5.70
N THR A 41 10.58 -6.16 5.03
CA THR A 41 10.31 -4.83 5.57
C THR A 41 8.81 -4.63 5.78
N ARG A 42 8.44 -4.09 6.95
CA ARG A 42 7.06 -3.66 7.25
C ARG A 42 7.03 -2.14 7.33
N VAL A 43 6.06 -1.55 6.64
CA VAL A 43 5.76 -0.12 6.72
C VAL A 43 4.29 0.07 7.12
N ARG A 44 4.00 1.09 7.90
CA ARG A 44 2.63 1.51 8.20
C ARG A 44 2.31 2.76 7.40
N ILE A 45 1.27 2.69 6.59
CA ILE A 45 0.74 3.83 5.82
C ILE A 45 -0.69 4.03 6.28
N GLU A 46 -0.98 5.17 6.90
CA GLU A 46 -2.27 5.46 7.52
C GLU A 46 -2.73 4.30 8.44
N GLN A 47 -3.89 3.73 8.13
CA GLN A 47 -4.54 2.62 8.84
C GLN A 47 -4.21 1.25 8.25
N TYR A 48 -3.10 1.12 7.50
CA TYR A 48 -2.70 -0.12 6.84
C TYR A 48 -1.26 -0.51 7.19
N ASP A 49 -1.10 -1.72 7.72
CA ASP A 49 0.19 -2.39 7.83
C ASP A 49 0.50 -3.08 6.51
N ILE A 50 1.64 -2.75 5.91
CA ILE A 50 2.08 -3.27 4.62
C ILE A 50 3.37 -4.05 4.84
N ASP A 51 3.27 -5.37 4.69
CA ASP A 51 4.40 -6.30 4.67
C ASP A 51 4.91 -6.43 3.23
N ILE A 52 6.19 -6.12 2.99
CA ILE A 52 6.81 -6.24 1.68
C ILE A 52 7.26 -7.69 1.49
N LEU A 53 6.70 -8.36 0.49
CA LEU A 53 6.92 -9.79 0.28
C LEU A 53 7.99 -10.07 -0.77
N ASP A 54 8.06 -9.23 -1.81
CA ASP A 54 8.99 -9.43 -2.92
C ASP A 54 9.38 -8.11 -3.58
N VAL A 55 10.67 -7.97 -3.88
CA VAL A 55 11.28 -6.82 -4.56
C VAL A 55 12.20 -7.35 -5.65
N GLN A 56 12.01 -6.91 -6.89
CA GLN A 56 12.82 -7.29 -8.05
C GLN A 56 13.09 -6.05 -8.90
N ASP A 57 14.31 -5.92 -9.43
CA ASP A 57 14.72 -4.78 -10.26
C ASP A 57 14.40 -3.42 -9.62
N ASN A 58 14.67 -3.29 -8.31
CA ASN A 58 14.38 -2.08 -7.51
C ASN A 58 12.90 -1.69 -7.45
N MET A 59 11.99 -2.64 -7.73
CA MET A 59 10.55 -2.42 -7.74
C MET A 59 9.86 -3.43 -6.84
N ILE A 60 8.93 -2.95 -6.03
CA ILE A 60 8.08 -3.81 -5.20
C ILE A 60 7.14 -4.59 -6.12
N LYS A 61 7.24 -5.93 -6.11
CA LYS A 61 6.40 -6.81 -6.93
C LYS A 61 5.21 -7.34 -6.15
N GLN A 62 5.39 -7.56 -4.85
CA GLN A 62 4.35 -8.14 -4.01
C GLN A 62 4.37 -7.54 -2.60
N VAL A 63 3.18 -7.24 -2.12
CA VAL A 63 2.93 -6.78 -0.75
C VAL A 63 1.76 -7.53 -0.14
N LYS A 64 1.73 -7.59 1.18
CA LYS A 64 0.56 -8.01 1.95
C LYS A 64 0.10 -6.83 2.80
N VAL A 65 -1.12 -6.39 2.55
CA VAL A 65 -1.74 -5.26 3.24
C VAL A 65 -2.73 -5.78 4.28
N LYS A 66 -2.70 -5.20 5.48
CA LYS A 66 -3.62 -5.49 6.58
C LYS A 66 -4.16 -4.19 7.18
N PRO A 67 -5.48 -3.99 7.23
CA PRO A 67 -6.06 -2.89 8.01
C PRO A 67 -5.68 -3.02 9.49
N VAL A 68 -5.24 -1.93 10.12
CA VAL A 68 -4.92 -1.85 11.55
C VAL A 68 -6.20 -1.85 12.39
N LYS A 69 -7.29 -1.31 11.83
CA LYS A 69 -8.65 -1.47 12.36
C LYS A 69 -9.46 -2.37 11.42
N PRO A 70 -10.28 -3.31 11.93
CA PRO A 70 -11.13 -4.13 11.08
C PRO A 70 -12.09 -3.25 10.27
N LEU A 71 -12.26 -3.57 8.98
CA LEU A 71 -13.12 -2.82 8.03
C LEU A 71 -14.60 -2.65 8.47
N ARG A 72 -15.01 -3.26 9.60
CA ARG A 72 -16.35 -3.14 10.18
C ARG A 72 -16.57 -1.88 11.02
N GLU A 73 -15.52 -1.13 11.37
CA GLU A 73 -15.66 0.08 12.20
C GLU A 73 -15.82 1.40 11.41
N SER A 74 -15.63 1.42 10.10
CA SER A 74 -15.72 2.64 9.28
C SER A 74 -17.04 2.80 8.49
N ALA A 75 -18.03 1.94 8.73
CA ALA A 75 -19.37 2.07 8.13
C ALA A 75 -20.34 2.89 9.00
N ALA A 76 -19.85 3.55 10.05
CA ALA A 76 -20.64 4.37 10.96
C ALA A 76 -19.87 5.66 11.29
N GLU A 77 -19.75 6.57 10.33
CA GLU A 77 -19.74 8.01 10.61
C GLU A 77 -20.41 8.76 9.46
#